data_AF-A0A3D0P171-F1
#
_entry.id   AF-A0A3D0P171-F1
#
_cell.length_a   1.000
_cell.length_b   1.000
_cell.length_c   1.000
_cell.angle_alpha   90.00
_cell.angle_beta   90.00
_cell.angle_gamma   90.00
#
_symmetry.space_group_name_H-M   'P 1'
#
loop_
_entity.id
_entity.type
_entity.pdbx_description
1 polymer ?
#
loop_
_entity_poly.entity_id
_entity_poly.type
_entity_poly.pdbx_seq_one_letter_code
_entity_poly.pdbx_strand_id
1 'polypeptide(L)'
;MSRLVKDEVAVISFTGESTLEQGMTSNMTRVRRAIENIRFTPPAGYIGGRVAARIPGTPPISGRNQQVQGSTAIWDAVWVTSEEILGPAPERTRRAIILLSDGVNTFGQKKLDDAVQAAQRSE
;
A
#
# COMPACT_ATOMS: atom_id res chain seq x y z
N MET A 1 -12.20 20.28 -29.73
CA MET A 1 -11.59 20.67 -28.43
C MET A 1 -11.18 19.41 -27.70
N SER A 2 -9.90 19.01 -27.76
CA SER A 2 -9.43 17.85 -27.00
C SER A 2 -9.34 18.23 -25.53
N ARG A 3 -10.09 17.54 -24.67
CA ARG A 3 -9.83 17.54 -23.22
C ARG A 3 -8.37 17.12 -23.06
N LEU A 4 -7.51 18.00 -22.55
CA LEU A 4 -6.14 17.62 -22.16
C LEU A 4 -6.29 16.47 -21.17
N VAL A 5 -5.96 15.26 -21.59
CA VAL A 5 -5.96 14.09 -20.70
C VAL A 5 -4.82 14.34 -19.73
N LYS A 6 -5.18 14.82 -18.54
CA LYS A 6 -4.21 15.09 -17.49
C LYS A 6 -4.03 13.78 -16.74
N ASP A 7 -2.78 13.31 -16.64
CA ASP A 7 -2.47 12.10 -15.92
C ASP A 7 -2.94 12.21 -14.46
N GLU A 8 -3.49 11.13 -13.94
CA GLU A 8 -3.97 11.02 -12.56
C GLU A 8 -3.13 10.01 -11.80
N VAL A 9 -2.95 10.26 -10.50
CA VAL A 9 -2.14 9.43 -9.62
C VAL A 9 -2.94 9.14 -8.36
N ALA A 10 -2.83 7.90 -7.88
CA ALA A 10 -3.26 7.48 -6.55
C ALA A 10 -2.03 7.13 -5.71
N VAL A 11 -2.15 7.26 -4.38
CA VAL A 11 -1.10 6.91 -3.42
C VAL A 11 -1.63 5.84 -2.48
N ILE A 12 -0.92 4.72 -2.40
CA ILE A 12 -1.25 3.57 -1.56
C ILE A 12 -0.06 3.30 -0.65
N SER A 13 -0.31 3.16 0.65
CA SER A 13 0.67 2.66 1.61
C SER A 13 0.37 1.19 1.94
N PHE A 14 1.38 0.44 2.40
CA PHE A 14 1.26 -1.01 2.62
C PHE A 14 1.94 -1.48 3.92
N THR A 15 2.14 -0.56 4.87
CA THR A 15 2.59 -0.95 6.22
C THR A 15 1.41 -1.55 6.97
N GLY A 16 1.54 -2.80 7.41
CA GLY A 16 0.44 -3.57 7.95
C GLY A 16 -0.53 -3.98 6.84
N GLU A 17 -1.58 -3.20 6.64
CA GLU A 17 -2.59 -3.41 5.61
C GLU A 17 -2.42 -2.40 4.47
N SER A 18 -2.91 -2.74 3.28
CA SER A 18 -2.95 -1.79 2.16
C SER A 18 -3.96 -0.68 2.42
N THR A 19 -3.52 0.57 2.37
CA THR A 19 -4.35 1.76 2.66
C THR A 19 -4.29 2.75 1.50
N LEU A 20 -5.46 3.20 1.04
CA LEU A 20 -5.56 4.27 0.03
C LEU A 20 -5.38 5.64 0.72
N GLU A 21 -4.18 6.19 0.60
CA GLU A 21 -3.82 7.51 1.17
C GLU A 21 -4.39 8.66 0.34
N GLN A 22 -4.46 8.47 -0.97
CA GLN A 22 -5.03 9.42 -1.92
C GLN A 22 -5.58 8.69 -3.14
N GLY A 23 -6.87 8.87 -3.42
CA GLY A 23 -7.50 8.41 -4.66
C GLY A 23 -7.00 9.17 -5.89
N MET A 24 -7.34 8.66 -7.08
CA MET A 24 -6.92 9.24 -8.37
C MET A 24 -7.17 10.75 -8.43
N THR A 25 -6.12 11.50 -8.70
CA THR A 25 -6.20 12.95 -8.86
C THR A 25 -5.06 13.48 -9.72
N SER A 26 -5.33 14.53 -10.48
CA SER A 26 -4.32 15.34 -11.18
C SER A 26 -3.86 16.57 -10.38
N ASN A 27 -4.25 16.65 -9.10
CA ASN A 27 -3.84 17.72 -8.18
C ASN A 27 -2.56 17.33 -7.42
N MET A 28 -1.42 17.85 -7.88
CA MET A 28 -0.11 17.56 -7.29
C MET A 28 0.06 18.02 -5.85
N THR A 29 -0.66 19.07 -5.42
CA THR A 29 -0.63 19.49 -4.02
C THR A 29 -1.27 18.45 -3.11
N ARG A 30 -2.34 17.78 -3.56
CA ARG A 30 -2.98 16.70 -2.80
C ARG A 30 -2.09 15.46 -2.74
N VAL A 31 -1.52 15.04 -3.88
CA VAL A 31 -0.59 13.90 -3.94
C VAL A 31 0.61 14.13 -3.03
N ARG A 32 1.22 15.32 -3.10
CA ARG A 32 2.37 15.67 -2.26
C ARG A 32 2.04 15.62 -0.78
N ARG A 33 0.90 16.20 -0.37
CA ARG A 33 0.45 16.15 1.03
C ARG A 33 0.19 14.72 1.51
N ALA A 34 -0.41 13.87 0.67
CA ALA A 34 -0.63 12.47 1.00
C ALA A 34 0.71 11.76 1.26
N ILE A 35 1.69 11.93 0.38
CA ILE A 35 3.03 11.37 0.54
C ILE A 35 3.72 11.89 1.82
N GLU A 36 3.66 13.20 2.07
CA GLU A 36 4.26 13.83 3.27
C GLU A 36 3.63 13.35 4.59
N ASN A 37 2.39 12.88 4.55
CA ASN A 37 1.65 12.39 5.72
C ASN A 37 1.87 10.89 5.99
N ILE A 38 2.42 10.13 5.04
CA ILE A 38 2.76 8.72 5.26
C ILE A 38 3.85 8.66 6.32
N ARG A 39 3.49 8.14 7.50
CA ARG A 39 4.42 7.94 8.61
C ARG A 39 4.39 6.50 9.05
N PHE A 40 5.57 5.89 9.08
CA PHE A 40 5.76 4.63 9.79
C PHE A 40 5.75 4.91 11.29
N THR A 41 4.71 4.45 11.99
CA THR A 41 4.67 4.45 13.46
C THR A 41 4.91 3.03 13.94
N PRO A 42 6.15 2.65 14.29
CA PRO A 42 6.41 1.31 14.79
C PRO A 42 5.66 1.08 16.10
N PRO A 43 5.10 -0.12 16.31
CA PRO A 43 4.54 -0.48 17.60
C PRO A 43 5.61 -0.49 18.70
N ALA A 44 5.19 -0.32 19.95
CA ALA A 44 6.09 -0.42 21.09
C ALA A 44 6.80 -1.78 21.09
N GLY A 45 8.14 -1.75 21.10
CA GLY A 45 8.96 -2.97 21.07
C GLY A 45 9.29 -3.47 19.66
N TYR A 46 9.02 -2.69 18.61
CA TYR A 46 9.49 -3.00 17.26
C TYR A 46 11.02 -2.94 17.19
N ILE A 47 11.66 -4.10 16.98
CA ILE A 47 13.11 -4.23 16.83
C ILE A 47 13.35 -5.04 15.56
N GLY A 48 13.94 -4.40 14.54
CA GLY A 48 14.43 -5.08 13.33
C GLY A 48 13.38 -5.88 12.55
N GLY A 49 12.17 -5.36 12.37
CA GLY A 49 11.13 -6.02 11.55
C GLY A 49 10.11 -6.83 12.34
N ARG A 50 10.21 -6.91 13.67
CA ARG A 50 9.29 -7.66 14.53
C ARG A 50 8.97 -6.92 15.81
N VAL A 51 7.76 -7.09 16.33
CA VAL A 51 7.40 -6.63 17.67
C VAL A 51 7.96 -7.63 18.69
N ALA A 52 8.82 -7.16 19.59
CA ALA A 52 9.26 -7.93 20.74
C ALA A 52 8.04 -8.25 21.61
N ALA A 53 7.71 -9.54 21.73
CA ALA A 53 6.52 -10.03 22.41
C ALA A 53 6.45 -9.70 23.92
N ARG A 54 7.55 -9.21 24.52
CA ARG A 54 7.63 -8.84 25.94
C ARG A 54 8.57 -7.67 26.16
N ILE A 55 8.00 -6.47 26.35
CA ILE A 55 8.67 -5.41 27.09
C ILE A 55 8.19 -5.53 28.56
N PRO A 56 9.10 -5.57 29.55
CA PRO A 56 8.70 -5.51 30.95
C PRO A 56 7.87 -4.23 31.21
N GLY A 57 6.65 -4.40 31.75
CA GLY A 57 5.78 -3.27 32.17
C GLY A 57 4.66 -2.87 31.19
N THR A 58 4.58 -3.44 29.99
CA THR A 58 3.46 -3.18 29.06
C THR A 58 2.49 -4.37 29.00
N PRO A 59 1.15 -4.14 29.00
CA PRO A 59 0.17 -5.20 28.80
C PRO A 59 0.45 -6.01 27.52
N PRO A 60 0.12 -7.31 27.47
CA PRO A 60 0.26 -8.11 26.26
C PRO A 60 -0.52 -7.45 25.12
N ILE A 61 0.16 -7.11 24.03
CA ILE A 61 -0.51 -6.68 22.81
C ILE A 61 -1.15 -7.93 22.19
N SER A 62 -2.47 -7.92 22.00
CA SER A 62 -3.23 -9.04 21.43
C SER A 62 -2.61 -9.51 20.10
N GLY A 63 -2.35 -10.81 19.97
CA GLY A 63 -1.45 -11.37 18.96
C GLY A 63 -1.76 -11.08 17.49
N ARG A 64 -3.03 -10.81 17.13
CA ARG A 64 -3.39 -10.41 15.75
C ARG A 64 -2.92 -8.99 15.42
N ASN A 65 -3.12 -8.04 16.33
CA ASN A 65 -2.71 -6.64 16.13
C ASN A 65 -1.19 -6.51 16.11
N GLN A 66 -0.49 -7.36 16.87
CA GLN A 66 0.96 -7.39 16.93
C GLN A 66 1.60 -7.92 15.63
N GLN A 67 0.91 -8.81 14.91
CA GLN A 67 1.39 -9.39 13.65
C GLN A 67 1.14 -8.46 12.45
N VAL A 68 0.10 -7.63 12.50
CA VAL A 68 -0.17 -6.61 11.46
C VAL A 68 0.74 -5.39 11.65
N GLN A 69 0.94 -4.91 12.87
CA GLN A 69 1.75 -3.72 13.12
C GLN A 69 3.23 -3.96 12.79
N GLY A 70 3.77 -3.15 11.87
CA GLY A 70 5.16 -3.25 11.42
C GLY A 70 5.43 -4.37 10.40
N SER A 71 4.38 -5.01 9.89
CA SER A 71 4.45 -5.92 8.74
C SER A 71 4.25 -5.15 7.41
N THR A 72 4.26 -5.87 6.30
CA THR A 72 4.22 -5.33 4.94
C THR A 72 3.32 -6.19 4.05
N ALA A 73 2.28 -5.59 3.47
CA ALA A 73 1.30 -6.24 2.60
C ALA A 73 1.46 -5.77 1.13
N ILE A 74 2.65 -6.00 0.57
CA ILE A 74 3.03 -5.60 -0.80
C ILE A 74 2.10 -6.25 -1.84
N TRP A 75 1.83 -7.55 -1.71
CA TRP A 75 1.02 -8.28 -2.71
C TRP A 75 -0.44 -7.85 -2.69
N ASP A 76 -1.00 -7.61 -1.50
CA ASP A 76 -2.36 -7.05 -1.38
C ASP A 76 -2.41 -5.65 -2.00
N ALA A 77 -1.41 -4.80 -1.75
CA ALA A 77 -1.37 -3.46 -2.31
C ALA A 77 -1.29 -3.44 -3.84
N VAL A 78 -0.48 -4.31 -4.45
CA VAL A 78 -0.41 -4.43 -5.91
C VAL A 78 -1.72 -4.97 -6.48
N TRP A 79 -2.31 -5.99 -5.84
CA TRP A 79 -3.57 -6.57 -6.28
C TRP A 79 -4.72 -5.56 -6.21
N VAL A 80 -4.89 -4.86 -5.07
CA VAL A 80 -5.90 -3.81 -4.87
C VAL A 80 -5.70 -2.67 -5.85
N THR A 81 -4.45 -2.23 -6.07
CA THR A 81 -4.16 -1.18 -7.05
C THR A 81 -4.59 -1.60 -8.45
N SER A 82 -4.34 -2.85 -8.84
CA SER A 82 -4.67 -3.36 -10.16
C SER A 82 -6.18 -3.49 -10.38
N GLU A 83 -6.89 -4.13 -9.45
CA GLU A 83 -8.32 -4.45 -9.59
C GLU A 83 -9.23 -3.28 -9.22
N GLU A 84 -8.95 -2.60 -8.11
CA GLU A 84 -9.88 -1.64 -7.52
C GLU A 84 -9.56 -0.19 -7.91
N ILE A 85 -8.30 0.13 -8.15
CA ILE A 85 -7.88 1.52 -8.46
C ILE A 85 -7.74 1.73 -9.96
N LEU A 86 -7.02 0.83 -10.66
CA LEU A 86 -6.79 0.92 -12.11
C LEU A 86 -7.89 0.24 -12.92
N GLY A 87 -8.51 -0.82 -12.39
CA GLY A 87 -9.61 -1.54 -13.05
C GLY A 87 -10.77 -0.66 -13.51
N PRO A 88 -11.26 0.30 -12.69
CA PRO A 88 -12.33 1.21 -13.10
C PRO A 88 -11.94 2.26 -14.16
N ALA A 89 -10.65 2.42 -14.47
CA ALA A 89 -10.20 3.44 -15.42
C ALA A 89 -10.63 3.09 -16.86
N PRO A 90 -10.98 4.08 -17.71
CA PRO A 90 -11.45 3.84 -19.08
C PRO A 90 -10.49 2.98 -19.91
N GLU A 91 -11.06 2.17 -20.81
CA GLU A 91 -10.30 1.42 -21.80
C GLU A 91 -9.37 2.37 -22.59
N ARG A 92 -8.13 1.92 -22.86
CA ARG A 92 -7.06 2.66 -23.56
C ARG A 92 -6.39 3.79 -22.76
N THR A 93 -6.53 3.81 -21.43
CA THR A 93 -5.70 4.67 -20.57
C THR A 93 -4.35 3.99 -20.31
N ARG A 94 -3.25 4.74 -20.38
CA ARG A 94 -1.92 4.22 -19.98
C ARG A 94 -1.92 4.04 -18.46
N ARG A 95 -1.61 2.83 -18.00
CA ARG A 95 -1.59 2.48 -16.57
C ARG A 95 -0.17 2.09 -16.18
N ALA A 96 0.25 2.50 -15.00
CA ALA A 96 1.54 2.15 -14.44
C ALA A 96 1.46 2.07 -12.92
N ILE A 97 2.15 1.11 -12.34
CA ILE A 97 2.34 0.98 -10.89
C ILE A 97 3.82 1.24 -10.60
N ILE A 98 4.09 2.17 -9.69
CA ILE A 98 5.44 2.43 -9.17
C ILE A 98 5.47 1.91 -7.73
N LEU A 99 6.20 0.81 -7.51
CA LEU A 99 6.40 0.24 -6.19
C LEU A 99 7.72 0.73 -5.61
N LEU A 100 7.66 1.45 -4.48
CA LEU A 100 8.83 1.86 -3.72
C LEU A 100 8.88 1.02 -2.44
N SER A 101 9.87 0.13 -2.33
CA SER A 101 10.07 -0.70 -1.14
C SER A 101 11.55 -1.00 -0.93
N ASP A 102 11.96 -1.02 0.33
CA ASP A 102 13.24 -1.50 0.83
C ASP A 102 13.09 -2.87 1.55
N GLY A 103 11.89 -3.44 1.54
CA GLY A 103 11.53 -4.63 2.30
C GLY A 103 10.98 -5.77 1.46
N VAL A 104 10.53 -6.82 2.15
CA VAL A 104 9.87 -7.99 1.55
C VAL A 104 8.45 -8.11 2.08
N ASN A 105 7.56 -8.81 1.38
CA ASN A 105 6.20 -9.05 1.84
C ASN A 105 6.18 -9.97 3.06
N THR A 106 5.53 -9.55 4.15
CA THR A 106 5.48 -10.32 5.42
C THR A 106 4.06 -10.58 5.93
N PHE A 107 3.06 -9.94 5.32
CA PHE A 107 1.65 -10.06 5.66
C PHE A 107 0.78 -9.93 4.39
N GLY A 108 -0.53 -10.11 4.53
CA GLY A 108 -1.49 -10.01 3.44
C GLY A 108 -2.11 -11.37 3.07
N GLN A 109 -3.18 -11.32 2.27
CA GLN A 109 -3.92 -12.49 1.81
C GLN A 109 -3.45 -13.00 0.45
N LYS A 110 -2.94 -12.10 -0.40
CA LYS A 110 -2.53 -12.39 -1.77
C LYS A 110 -1.09 -12.87 -1.82
N LYS A 111 -0.83 -13.76 -2.78
CA LYS A 111 0.52 -14.19 -3.13
C LYS A 111 1.06 -13.34 -4.27
N LEU A 112 2.38 -13.43 -4.48
CA LEU A 112 3.05 -12.77 -5.61
C LEU A 112 2.35 -13.09 -6.94
N ASP A 113 2.02 -14.36 -7.18
CA ASP A 113 1.37 -14.79 -8.43
C ASP A 113 0.00 -14.15 -8.62
N ASP A 114 -0.78 -13.98 -7.55
CA ASP A 114 -2.09 -13.31 -7.61
C ASP A 114 -1.92 -11.84 -8.00
N ALA A 115 -0.94 -11.17 -7.39
CA ALA A 115 -0.62 -9.77 -7.65
C ALA A 115 -0.11 -9.55 -9.08
N VAL A 116 0.77 -10.42 -9.57
CA VAL A 116 1.29 -10.35 -10.95
C VAL A 116 0.18 -10.58 -11.97
N GLN A 117 -0.68 -11.58 -11.75
CA GLN A 117 -1.80 -11.84 -12.66
C GLN A 117 -2.79 -10.68 -12.69
N ALA A 118 -3.10 -10.07 -11.54
CA ALA A 118 -3.97 -8.90 -11.48
C ALA A 118 -3.33 -7.72 -12.23
N ALA A 119 -2.04 -7.46 -12.01
CA ALA A 119 -1.32 -6.38 -12.69
C ALA A 119 -1.33 -6.55 -14.21
N GLN A 120 -1.07 -7.77 -14.72
CA GLN A 120 -1.11 -8.07 -16.15
C GLN A 120 -2.49 -7.91 -16.78
N ARG A 121 -3.57 -8.23 -16.06
CA ARG A 121 -4.94 -8.02 -16.54
C ARG A 121 -5.34 -6.55 -16.56
N SER A 122 -4.73 -5.76 -15.69
CA SER A 122 -5.00 -4.33 -15.56
C SER A 122 -4.22 -3.46 -16.54
N GLU A 123 -3.29 -4.01 -17.32
CA GLU A 123 -2.63 -3.31 -18.44
C GLU A 123 -3.60 -3.11 -19.62
#